data_AF-A0A2Z4N554-F1
#
_entry.id   AF-A0A2Z4N554-F1
#
_cell.length_a   1.000
_cell.length_b   1.000
_cell.length_c   1.000
_cell.angle_alpha   90.00
_cell.angle_beta   90.00
_cell.angle_gamma   90.00
#
_symmetry.space_group_name_H-M   'P 1'
#
loop_
_entity.id
_entity.type
_entity.pdbx_description
1 polymer ?
#
loop_
_entity_poly.entity_id
_entity_poly.type
_entity_poly.pdbx_seq_one_letter_code
_entity_poly.pdbx_strand_id
1 'polypeptide(L)'
;MLSLPVLATLISAISALPIGSDSRIPSPTSSEDLFPTDIGFFGVTATNSAPFMAQTDGAAITYGVPTSSYTLAQPIETAIQAKDHREGDQNIFQLMGNLSPYYISDGWGVYDYAIPGQCSISQVHLLSRHGSRYPTDPLVIGKLLDNKNYTVTGELEFLNDWKYLQGVNILTKLGNQQLFDKGVRTFFRYGQLQDWNEDAEKIVARTTSQERITSSAEYFLAGFYGLDWYDKANLEIIIESNGYNDTLAPYEHCPLTDKTEATASIPADGFLEKYTKKAVERLNKQIKGLTFNAKSIHQMQELCAYETNNNGFSHFCGLFTQQEWEDYEYYNSWTWYNSNMFGSPNGRAMGAGWVEEFKQR
;
A
#
# COMPACT_ATOMS: atom_id res chain seq x y z
N MET A 1 33.91 -7.21 61.18
CA MET A 1 34.48 -6.79 59.89
C MET A 1 33.95 -7.76 58.83
N LEU A 2 32.76 -7.49 58.27
CA LEU A 2 32.52 -6.98 56.90
C LEU A 2 33.28 -7.80 55.83
N SER A 3 32.63 -8.38 54.81
CA SER A 3 31.93 -7.66 53.74
C SER A 3 31.00 -8.58 52.93
N LEU A 4 29.78 -8.13 52.60
CA LEU A 4 28.91 -8.66 51.53
C LEU A 4 29.20 -7.91 50.22
N PRO A 5 29.13 -8.54 49.03
CA PRO A 5 29.18 -7.81 47.77
C PRO A 5 27.81 -7.21 47.46
N VAL A 6 27.79 -5.89 47.24
CA VAL A 6 26.63 -5.15 46.74
C VAL A 6 26.61 -5.28 45.22
N LEU A 7 25.55 -5.88 44.68
CA LEU A 7 25.25 -5.86 43.25
C LEU A 7 24.62 -4.49 42.94
N ALA A 8 25.39 -3.59 42.34
CA ALA A 8 24.90 -2.29 41.89
C ALA A 8 24.16 -2.46 40.57
N THR A 9 22.83 -2.44 40.61
CA THR A 9 21.99 -2.18 39.45
C THR A 9 22.15 -0.72 39.07
N LEU A 10 22.84 -0.46 37.96
CA LEU A 10 22.84 0.83 37.27
C LEU A 10 21.43 1.07 36.71
N ILE A 11 20.62 1.82 37.45
CA ILE A 11 19.45 2.49 36.89
C ILE A 11 20.01 3.69 36.13
N SER A 12 20.11 3.57 34.80
CA SER A 12 20.32 4.75 33.96
C SER A 12 19.18 5.72 34.23
N ALA A 13 19.53 6.90 34.74
CA ALA A 13 18.61 8.01 34.89
C ALA A 13 18.02 8.33 33.51
N ILE A 14 16.72 8.11 33.37
CA ILE A 14 15.95 8.58 32.22
C ILE A 14 15.99 10.10 32.30
N SER A 15 16.67 10.73 31.34
CA SER A 15 16.66 12.17 31.18
C SER A 15 15.25 12.61 30.81
N ALA A 16 14.53 13.19 31.76
CA ALA A 16 13.32 13.94 31.48
C ALA A 16 13.71 15.19 30.69
N LEU A 17 13.06 15.41 29.55
CA LEU A 17 13.19 16.63 28.73
C LEU A 17 12.63 17.85 29.48
N PRO A 18 12.98 19.09 29.08
CA PRO A 18 12.68 20.30 29.83
C PRO A 18 11.18 20.56 29.94
N ILE A 19 10.76 21.05 31.10
CA ILE A 19 9.39 21.53 31.36
C ILE A 19 9.23 22.87 30.64
N GLY A 20 8.53 22.87 29.50
CA GLY A 20 7.99 24.11 28.93
C GLY A 20 6.76 24.54 29.71
N SER A 21 6.91 25.46 30.67
CA SER A 21 5.76 26.18 31.25
C SER A 21 5.50 27.42 30.41
N ASP A 22 4.65 27.32 29.39
CA ASP A 22 4.16 28.51 28.70
C ASP A 22 2.67 28.68 29.03
N SER A 23 2.40 29.32 30.17
CA SER A 23 1.09 29.88 30.45
C SER A 23 0.88 31.08 29.54
N ARG A 24 0.56 30.84 28.26
CA ARG A 24 0.21 31.91 27.33
C ARG A 24 -1.14 32.50 27.71
N ILE A 25 -1.11 33.77 28.08
CA ILE A 25 -2.31 34.60 28.24
C ILE A 25 -3.02 34.64 26.89
N PRO A 26 -4.35 34.46 26.82
CA PRO A 26 -5.07 34.49 25.56
C PRO A 26 -4.88 35.85 24.89
N SER A 27 -4.18 35.86 23.76
CA SER A 27 -4.28 36.97 22.81
C SER A 27 -5.67 36.92 22.20
N PRO A 28 -6.42 38.03 22.14
CA PRO A 28 -7.66 38.07 21.39
C PRO A 28 -7.32 37.80 19.93
N THR A 29 -7.76 36.65 19.41
CA THR A 29 -7.59 36.28 18.02
C THR A 29 -8.40 37.25 17.16
N SER A 30 -7.70 38.18 16.50
CA SER A 30 -8.18 38.78 15.26
C SER A 30 -7.90 37.84 14.09
N SER A 31 -8.14 36.54 14.22
CA SER A 31 -8.01 35.61 13.09
C SER A 31 -9.31 35.66 12.30
N GLU A 32 -9.21 35.91 10.99
CA GLU A 32 -10.34 35.76 10.05
C GLU A 32 -10.82 34.30 9.93
N ASP A 33 -10.11 33.35 10.54
CA ASP A 33 -10.45 31.94 10.52
C ASP A 33 -11.65 31.63 11.42
N LEU A 34 -12.75 31.22 10.81
CA LEU A 34 -14.03 30.94 11.48
C LEU A 34 -14.01 29.64 12.30
N PHE A 35 -13.04 28.75 12.05
CA PHE A 35 -12.94 27.44 12.69
C PHE A 35 -11.46 27.07 13.00
N PRO A 36 -10.77 27.82 13.88
CA PRO A 36 -9.38 27.53 14.21
C PRO A 36 -9.25 26.18 14.90
N THR A 37 -8.29 25.37 14.47
CA THR A 37 -7.99 24.04 15.06
C THR A 37 -6.96 24.12 16.18
N ASP A 38 -6.02 25.07 16.12
CA ASP A 38 -5.15 25.43 17.23
C ASP A 38 -5.79 26.59 18.01
N ILE A 39 -6.38 26.26 19.15
CA ILE A 39 -6.99 27.23 20.05
C ILE A 39 -6.11 27.55 21.26
N GLY A 40 -4.90 26.98 21.37
CA GLY A 40 -4.00 27.19 22.50
C GLY A 40 -4.47 26.61 23.84
N PHE A 41 -5.49 25.74 23.84
CA PHE A 41 -6.06 25.11 25.05
C PHE A 41 -6.02 23.57 25.01
N PHE A 42 -4.91 22.99 24.54
CA PHE A 42 -4.72 21.54 24.50
C PHE A 42 -4.46 20.89 25.87
N GLY A 43 -4.28 21.71 26.91
CA GLY A 43 -3.86 21.24 28.23
C GLY A 43 -2.37 20.91 28.28
N VAL A 44 -1.93 20.25 29.36
CA VAL A 44 -0.53 19.81 29.50
C VAL A 44 -0.30 18.60 28.62
N THR A 45 0.60 18.74 27.64
CA THR A 45 1.02 17.64 26.75
C THR A 45 2.49 17.29 27.01
N ALA A 46 2.83 16.01 26.91
CA ALA A 46 4.20 15.52 26.97
C ALA A 46 4.31 14.22 26.16
N THR A 47 5.43 14.04 25.48
CA THR A 47 5.78 12.79 24.79
C THR A 47 6.88 12.06 25.57
N ASN A 48 7.07 10.77 25.30
CA ASN A 48 8.15 9.95 25.87
C ASN A 48 8.98 9.36 24.73
N SER A 49 10.03 8.61 25.05
CA SER A 49 10.88 7.95 24.06
C SER A 49 10.05 7.14 23.05
N ALA A 50 10.38 7.30 21.77
CA ALA A 50 9.78 6.53 20.70
C ALA A 50 10.04 5.02 20.89
N PRO A 51 9.17 4.15 20.35
CA PRO A 51 9.37 2.70 20.36
C PRO A 51 10.48 2.24 19.39
N PHE A 52 11.03 1.04 19.63
CA PHE A 52 12.05 0.43 18.76
C PHE A 52 11.91 -1.09 18.69
N MET A 53 10.73 -1.57 18.28
CA MET A 53 10.40 -2.99 18.33
C MET A 53 11.29 -3.83 17.41
N ALA A 54 11.80 -3.28 16.31
CA ALA A 54 12.72 -4.03 15.45
C ALA A 54 14.05 -4.38 16.16
N GLN A 55 14.45 -3.58 17.16
CA GLN A 55 15.65 -3.80 17.96
C GLN A 55 15.36 -4.60 19.23
N THR A 56 14.23 -4.33 19.88
CA THR A 56 13.93 -4.78 21.24
C THR A 56 12.50 -5.29 21.37
N ASP A 57 12.07 -6.19 20.47
CA ASP A 57 10.78 -6.89 20.62
C ASP A 57 10.80 -7.81 21.85
N GLY A 58 10.57 -7.20 23.02
CA GLY A 58 10.62 -7.86 24.31
C GLY A 58 9.56 -8.95 24.43
N ALA A 59 8.46 -8.88 23.68
CA ALA A 59 7.42 -9.92 23.73
C ALA A 59 7.84 -11.17 22.97
N ALA A 60 8.46 -11.05 21.78
CA ALA A 60 9.03 -12.21 21.10
C ALA A 60 10.15 -12.86 21.93
N ILE A 61 10.99 -12.04 22.57
CA ILE A 61 12.05 -12.53 23.46
C ILE A 61 11.46 -13.21 24.72
N THR A 62 10.42 -12.64 25.33
CA THR A 62 9.86 -13.11 26.60
C THR A 62 8.98 -14.34 26.43
N TYR A 63 8.16 -14.39 25.38
CA TYR A 63 7.15 -15.42 25.20
C TYR A 63 7.53 -16.47 24.15
N GLY A 64 8.63 -16.29 23.42
CA GLY A 64 9.11 -17.24 22.41
C GLY A 64 8.20 -17.36 21.18
N VAL A 65 7.22 -16.48 21.04
CA VAL A 65 6.32 -16.39 19.90
C VAL A 65 6.69 -15.13 19.14
N PRO A 66 7.06 -15.19 17.84
CA PRO A 66 7.25 -13.97 17.06
C PRO A 66 5.99 -13.14 17.22
N THR A 67 6.10 -11.90 17.69
CA THR A 67 4.90 -11.09 17.77
C THR A 67 4.43 -10.85 16.35
N SER A 68 3.22 -11.32 16.04
CA SER A 68 2.46 -10.72 14.97
C SER A 68 2.46 -9.23 15.25
N SER A 69 3.12 -8.45 14.39
CA SER A 69 3.25 -7.00 14.52
C SER A 69 1.94 -6.42 15.09
N TYR A 70 2.01 -5.66 16.19
CA TYR A 70 0.84 -5.11 16.89
C TYR A 70 -0.08 -4.26 15.97
N THR A 71 0.40 -3.93 14.76
CA THR A 71 -0.32 -3.26 13.67
C THR A 71 -0.18 -4.07 12.37
N LEU A 72 -0.60 -5.34 12.37
CA LEU A 72 -0.70 -6.13 11.14
C LEU A 72 -1.66 -5.41 10.18
N ALA A 73 -1.29 -5.37 8.89
CA ALA A 73 -2.22 -4.89 7.89
C ALA A 73 -3.48 -5.78 7.89
N GLN A 74 -4.63 -5.12 7.99
CA GLN A 74 -5.94 -5.76 7.88
C GLN A 74 -6.46 -5.46 6.46
N PRO A 75 -6.21 -6.33 5.47
CA PRO A 75 -6.76 -6.13 4.14
C PRO A 75 -8.29 -6.06 4.21
N ILE A 76 -8.90 -5.28 3.33
CA ILE A 76 -10.36 -5.33 3.21
C ILE A 76 -10.76 -6.67 2.61
N GLU A 77 -11.55 -7.42 3.35
CA GLU A 77 -12.07 -8.72 2.94
C GLU A 77 -13.56 -8.75 3.28
N THR A 78 -14.39 -9.14 2.31
CA THR A 78 -15.85 -9.25 2.52
C THR A 78 -16.26 -10.73 2.59
N ALA A 79 -17.51 -11.00 2.93
CA ALA A 79 -18.04 -12.36 2.97
C ALA A 79 -18.18 -13.01 1.58
N ILE A 80 -17.95 -12.27 0.47
CA ILE A 80 -18.02 -12.86 -0.87
C ILE A 80 -16.81 -13.77 -1.12
N GLN A 81 -17.07 -14.92 -1.71
CA GLN A 81 -16.06 -15.93 -2.03
C GLN A 81 -16.11 -16.27 -3.51
N ALA A 82 -15.18 -17.10 -3.98
CA ALA A 82 -15.26 -17.68 -5.30
C ALA A 82 -16.57 -18.46 -5.48
N LYS A 83 -17.06 -18.50 -6.72
CA LYS A 83 -18.33 -19.13 -7.12
C LYS A 83 -18.47 -20.59 -6.65
N ASP A 84 -17.39 -21.34 -6.67
CA ASP A 84 -17.32 -22.76 -6.33
C ASP A 84 -16.42 -23.05 -5.12
N HIS A 85 -16.32 -22.06 -4.21
CA HIS A 85 -15.49 -22.10 -3.01
C HIS A 85 -15.68 -23.38 -2.19
N ARG A 86 -14.57 -23.90 -1.68
CA ARG A 86 -14.46 -25.06 -0.80
C ARG A 86 -13.61 -24.73 0.42
N GLU A 87 -13.81 -25.51 1.48
CA GLU A 87 -12.97 -25.44 2.67
C GLU A 87 -11.49 -25.67 2.28
N GLY A 88 -10.64 -24.71 2.65
CA GLY A 88 -9.21 -24.71 2.33
C GLY A 88 -8.81 -23.93 1.07
N ASP A 89 -9.77 -23.44 0.27
CA ASP A 89 -9.46 -22.58 -0.87
C ASP A 89 -8.83 -21.25 -0.41
N GLN A 90 -7.90 -20.75 -1.22
CA GLN A 90 -7.25 -19.46 -0.97
C GLN A 90 -8.25 -18.31 -1.05
N ASN A 91 -8.06 -17.31 -0.18
CA ASN A 91 -8.87 -16.10 -0.20
C ASN A 91 -8.73 -15.35 -1.53
N ILE A 92 -9.85 -15.09 -2.21
CA ILE A 92 -9.87 -14.37 -3.50
C ILE A 92 -9.29 -12.95 -3.41
N PHE A 93 -9.34 -12.29 -2.23
CA PHE A 93 -8.75 -10.97 -2.03
C PHE A 93 -7.21 -10.99 -2.06
N GLN A 94 -6.61 -12.17 -1.97
CA GLN A 94 -5.17 -12.40 -2.14
C GLN A 94 -4.83 -12.89 -3.56
N LEU A 95 -5.84 -13.04 -4.43
CA LEU A 95 -5.71 -13.50 -5.82
C LEU A 95 -6.07 -12.40 -6.83
N MET A 96 -5.94 -11.12 -6.42
CA MET A 96 -6.25 -9.95 -7.27
C MET A 96 -4.98 -9.30 -7.85
N GLY A 97 -3.87 -10.02 -7.91
CA GLY A 97 -2.60 -9.56 -8.44
C GLY A 97 -2.09 -8.30 -7.75
N ASN A 98 -1.67 -7.33 -8.56
CA ASN A 98 -1.24 -6.02 -8.07
C ASN A 98 -2.39 -5.13 -7.57
N LEU A 99 -3.65 -5.59 -7.61
CA LEU A 99 -4.82 -4.88 -7.09
C LEU A 99 -5.31 -5.46 -5.75
N SER A 100 -4.72 -6.55 -5.27
CA SER A 100 -4.99 -7.09 -3.94
C SER A 100 -4.80 -6.01 -2.87
N PRO A 101 -5.75 -5.82 -1.94
CA PRO A 101 -5.54 -4.98 -0.77
C PRO A 101 -4.28 -5.44 -0.03
N TYR A 102 -3.52 -4.53 0.57
CA TYR A 102 -2.25 -4.92 1.20
C TYR A 102 -2.48 -5.92 2.34
N TYR A 103 -1.92 -7.12 2.17
CA TYR A 103 -1.78 -8.14 3.19
C TYR A 103 -0.29 -8.47 3.37
N ILE A 104 0.04 -9.08 4.50
CA ILE A 104 1.42 -9.48 4.80
C ILE A 104 1.68 -10.80 4.08
N SER A 105 2.81 -10.87 3.36
CA SER A 105 3.24 -12.11 2.72
C SER A 105 3.55 -13.17 3.77
N ASP A 106 3.16 -14.42 3.50
CA ASP A 106 3.54 -15.60 4.29
C ASP A 106 5.07 -15.82 4.35
N GLY A 107 5.82 -15.13 3.48
CA GLY A 107 7.26 -15.13 3.46
C GLY A 107 7.84 -16.51 3.14
N TRP A 108 9.02 -16.78 3.68
CA TRP A 108 9.75 -18.05 3.49
C TRP A 108 10.11 -18.69 4.84
N GLY A 109 9.22 -18.56 5.83
CA GLY A 109 9.46 -19.05 7.19
C GLY A 109 10.44 -18.20 8.02
N VAL A 110 10.73 -16.97 7.56
CA VAL A 110 11.49 -15.97 8.33
C VAL A 110 10.49 -14.99 8.93
N TYR A 111 10.21 -15.16 10.22
CA TYR A 111 9.34 -14.24 10.94
C TYR A 111 10.06 -12.95 11.30
N ASP A 112 9.26 -11.95 11.62
CA ASP A 112 9.75 -10.71 12.18
C ASP A 112 10.24 -10.96 13.61
N TYR A 113 11.56 -10.90 13.80
CA TYR A 113 12.21 -11.08 15.09
C TYR A 113 13.02 -9.83 15.44
N ALA A 114 13.16 -9.58 16.74
CA ALA A 114 14.17 -8.65 17.21
C ALA A 114 15.55 -9.05 16.66
N ILE A 115 16.31 -8.05 16.22
CA ILE A 115 17.70 -8.24 15.82
C ILE A 115 18.49 -8.85 17.00
N PRO A 116 19.47 -9.76 16.75
CA PRO A 116 20.28 -10.35 17.82
C PRO A 116 20.89 -9.28 18.72
N GLY A 117 20.97 -9.54 20.04
CA GLY A 117 21.39 -8.52 21.02
C GLY A 117 22.81 -7.95 20.84
N GLN A 118 23.65 -8.61 20.04
CA GLN A 118 24.97 -8.14 19.62
C GLN A 118 24.95 -7.19 18.41
N CYS A 119 23.79 -6.97 17.80
CA CYS A 119 23.61 -6.14 16.62
C CYS A 119 22.70 -4.95 16.97
N SER A 120 23.00 -3.78 16.40
CA SER A 120 22.16 -2.58 16.51
C SER A 120 21.74 -2.11 15.13
N ILE A 121 20.46 -1.78 14.94
CA ILE A 121 19.97 -1.12 13.74
C ILE A 121 20.51 0.31 13.73
N SER A 122 21.26 0.67 12.70
CA SER A 122 21.79 2.03 12.49
C SER A 122 21.07 2.81 11.39
N GLN A 123 20.38 2.11 10.48
CA GLN A 123 19.74 2.72 9.32
C GLN A 123 18.59 1.85 8.82
N VAL A 124 17.57 2.48 8.24
CA VAL A 124 16.48 1.80 7.52
C VAL A 124 16.17 2.57 6.24
N HIS A 125 16.00 1.83 5.14
CA HIS A 125 15.51 2.38 3.87
C HIS A 125 14.15 1.76 3.57
N LEU A 126 13.16 2.59 3.26
CA LEU A 126 11.80 2.14 2.98
C LEU A 126 11.44 2.54 1.55
N LEU A 127 11.16 1.55 0.72
CA LEU A 127 10.53 1.74 -0.58
C LEU A 127 9.05 1.33 -0.46
N SER A 128 8.15 2.23 -0.82
CA SER A 128 6.71 2.00 -0.74
C SER A 128 6.03 2.28 -2.06
N ARG A 129 5.10 1.41 -2.44
CA ARG A 129 4.08 1.74 -3.44
C ARG A 129 3.05 2.69 -2.81
N HIS A 130 2.28 3.35 -3.67
CA HIS A 130 1.03 3.99 -3.31
C HIS A 130 0.00 2.98 -2.76
N GLY A 131 -1.06 3.48 -2.12
CA GLY A 131 -2.16 2.66 -1.59
C GLY A 131 -3.16 2.23 -2.65
N SER A 132 -4.23 1.56 -2.23
CA SER A 132 -5.39 1.27 -3.08
C SER A 132 -5.91 2.55 -3.75
N ARG A 133 -6.20 2.44 -5.05
CA ARG A 133 -6.56 3.58 -5.90
C ARG A 133 -7.69 3.23 -6.85
N TYR A 134 -8.28 4.26 -7.44
CA TYR A 134 -9.13 4.11 -8.61
C TYR A 134 -8.33 3.66 -9.85
N PRO A 135 -9.00 3.14 -10.90
CA PRO A 135 -8.38 2.82 -12.18
C PRO A 135 -7.63 4.01 -12.80
N THR A 136 -6.61 3.74 -13.62
CA THR A 136 -5.90 4.80 -14.38
C THR A 136 -6.80 5.46 -15.40
N ASP A 137 -7.68 4.67 -16.01
CA ASP A 137 -8.74 5.09 -16.93
C ASP A 137 -9.99 4.27 -16.64
N PRO A 138 -11.19 4.79 -16.96
CA PRO A 138 -12.38 4.00 -16.70
C PRO A 138 -12.40 2.72 -17.55
N LEU A 139 -12.71 1.60 -16.91
CA LEU A 139 -12.69 0.29 -17.55
C LEU A 139 -13.75 0.23 -18.67
N VAL A 140 -13.33 -0.24 -19.86
CA VAL A 140 -14.19 -0.31 -21.04
C VAL A 140 -15.44 -1.13 -20.78
N ILE A 141 -15.30 -2.31 -20.15
CA ILE A 141 -16.46 -3.13 -19.78
C ILE A 141 -17.38 -2.40 -18.80
N GLY A 142 -16.82 -1.62 -17.87
CA GLY A 142 -17.59 -0.86 -16.90
C GLY A 142 -18.51 0.16 -17.57
N LYS A 143 -17.98 0.94 -18.54
CA LYS A 143 -18.80 1.87 -19.33
C LYS A 143 -19.89 1.17 -20.15
N LEU A 144 -19.56 0.03 -20.77
CA LEU A 144 -20.54 -0.73 -21.57
C LEU A 144 -21.67 -1.29 -20.69
N LEU A 145 -21.34 -1.78 -19.51
CA LEU A 145 -22.31 -2.28 -18.54
C LEU A 145 -23.17 -1.15 -17.94
N ASP A 146 -22.65 0.06 -17.82
CA ASP A 146 -23.39 1.20 -17.26
C ASP A 146 -24.46 1.73 -18.21
N ASN A 147 -24.29 1.55 -19.53
CA ASN A 147 -25.23 2.00 -20.56
C ASN A 147 -26.56 1.22 -20.59
N LYS A 148 -26.67 0.09 -19.90
CA LYS A 148 -27.89 -0.77 -19.82
C LYS A 148 -28.51 -1.19 -21.16
N ASN A 149 -27.73 -1.23 -22.24
CA ASN A 149 -28.18 -1.68 -23.57
C ASN A 149 -28.16 -3.21 -23.71
N TYR A 150 -28.72 -3.92 -22.73
CA TYR A 150 -28.75 -5.38 -22.68
C TYR A 150 -29.85 -5.88 -21.75
N THR A 151 -30.17 -7.17 -21.84
CA THR A 151 -30.99 -7.87 -20.84
C THR A 151 -30.14 -8.97 -20.20
N VAL A 152 -30.22 -9.10 -18.89
CA VAL A 152 -29.46 -10.08 -18.09
C VAL A 152 -30.38 -11.02 -17.33
N THR A 153 -29.89 -12.23 -17.03
CA THR A 153 -30.56 -13.22 -16.19
C THR A 153 -29.56 -13.92 -15.28
N GLY A 154 -30.02 -14.60 -14.23
CA GLY A 154 -29.18 -15.41 -13.37
C GLY A 154 -28.16 -14.57 -12.59
N GLU A 155 -26.89 -14.96 -12.62
CA GLU A 155 -25.81 -14.33 -11.87
C GLU A 155 -25.55 -12.88 -12.28
N LEU A 156 -25.98 -12.49 -13.48
CA LEU A 156 -25.81 -11.15 -14.01
C LEU A 156 -26.95 -10.20 -13.67
N GLU A 157 -27.99 -10.63 -12.95
CA GLU A 157 -29.17 -9.82 -12.63
C GLU A 157 -28.85 -8.55 -11.83
N PHE A 158 -27.80 -8.57 -11.01
CA PHE A 158 -27.33 -7.37 -10.29
C PHE A 158 -26.98 -6.22 -11.25
N LEU A 159 -26.65 -6.53 -12.51
CA LEU A 159 -26.33 -5.52 -13.52
C LEU A 159 -27.54 -4.65 -13.89
N ASN A 160 -28.77 -5.03 -13.55
CA ASN A 160 -29.95 -4.18 -13.76
C ASN A 160 -29.84 -2.88 -12.95
N ASP A 161 -29.37 -2.97 -11.71
CA ASP A 161 -29.27 -1.82 -10.77
C ASP A 161 -27.84 -1.32 -10.56
N TRP A 162 -26.84 -2.10 -10.99
CA TRP A 162 -25.43 -1.75 -10.87
C TRP A 162 -25.10 -0.41 -11.53
N LYS A 163 -24.19 0.37 -10.95
CA LYS A 163 -23.72 1.64 -11.52
C LYS A 163 -22.21 1.70 -11.47
N TYR A 164 -21.61 2.29 -12.50
CA TYR A 164 -20.18 2.54 -12.50
C TYR A 164 -19.83 3.70 -11.57
N LEU A 165 -19.24 3.39 -10.41
CA LEU A 165 -18.88 4.37 -9.37
C LEU A 165 -17.36 4.65 -9.28
N GLN A 166 -16.57 4.14 -10.21
CA GLN A 166 -15.12 4.32 -10.14
C GLN A 166 -14.72 5.71 -10.65
N GLY A 167 -13.96 6.44 -9.83
CA GLY A 167 -13.15 7.58 -10.22
C GLY A 167 -11.93 7.17 -11.04
N VAL A 168 -10.93 8.05 -11.07
CA VAL A 168 -9.74 7.87 -11.91
C VAL A 168 -8.49 8.35 -11.18
N ASN A 169 -7.39 7.60 -11.29
CA ASN A 169 -6.01 7.90 -10.88
C ASN A 169 -5.70 8.16 -9.40
N ILE A 170 -6.66 8.62 -8.59
CA ILE A 170 -6.46 9.03 -7.19
C ILE A 170 -6.61 7.87 -6.20
N LEU A 171 -6.09 8.06 -4.99
CA LEU A 171 -6.25 7.10 -3.90
C LEU A 171 -7.72 6.94 -3.48
N THR A 172 -8.08 5.73 -3.07
CA THR A 172 -9.33 5.49 -2.34
C THR A 172 -9.15 5.85 -0.87
N LYS A 173 -10.23 5.92 -0.11
CA LYS A 173 -10.16 6.12 1.35
C LYS A 173 -9.41 5.00 2.05
N LEU A 174 -9.57 3.76 1.56
CA LEU A 174 -8.78 2.62 2.00
C LEU A 174 -7.29 2.82 1.69
N GLY A 175 -6.95 3.32 0.50
CA GLY A 175 -5.56 3.64 0.15
C GLY A 175 -4.91 4.64 1.11
N ASN A 176 -5.64 5.69 1.49
CA ASN A 176 -5.18 6.66 2.48
C ASN A 176 -4.89 5.98 3.84
N GLN A 177 -5.84 5.17 4.32
CA GLN A 177 -5.72 4.44 5.57
C GLN A 177 -4.52 3.48 5.55
N GLN A 178 -4.34 2.71 4.47
CA GLN A 178 -3.23 1.77 4.33
C GLN A 178 -1.86 2.45 4.50
N LEU A 179 -1.70 3.68 4.00
CA LEU A 179 -0.43 4.40 4.10
C LEU A 179 -0.24 5.05 5.46
N PHE A 180 -1.31 5.57 6.05
CA PHE A 180 -1.29 6.04 7.43
C PHE A 180 -0.90 4.91 8.39
N ASP A 181 -1.57 3.76 8.30
CA ASP A 181 -1.28 2.58 9.12
C ASP A 181 0.15 2.06 8.89
N LYS A 182 0.65 2.15 7.65
CA LYS A 182 2.05 1.82 7.33
C LYS A 182 3.03 2.80 8.00
N GLY A 183 2.70 4.09 8.06
CA GLY A 183 3.45 5.11 8.80
C GLY A 183 3.51 4.78 10.29
N VAL A 184 2.35 4.53 10.90
CA VAL A 184 2.23 4.12 12.31
C VAL A 184 3.05 2.86 12.60
N ARG A 185 2.93 1.82 11.75
CA ARG A 185 3.72 0.60 11.89
C ARG A 185 5.23 0.87 11.82
N THR A 186 5.63 1.78 10.94
CA THR A 186 7.04 2.14 10.79
C THR A 186 7.55 2.88 12.04
N PHE A 187 6.75 3.78 12.61
CA PHE A 187 7.06 4.45 13.87
C PHE A 187 7.27 3.44 15.00
N PHE A 188 6.38 2.46 15.17
CA PHE A 188 6.55 1.42 16.19
C PHE A 188 7.85 0.61 16.03
N ARG A 189 8.25 0.34 14.79
CA ARG A 189 9.43 -0.48 14.51
C ARG A 189 10.73 0.28 14.67
N TYR A 190 10.78 1.53 14.24
CA TYR A 190 12.03 2.27 13.99
C TYR A 190 12.06 3.68 14.59
N GLY A 191 11.09 4.05 15.44
CA GLY A 191 10.93 5.40 15.95
C GLY A 191 12.16 5.95 16.67
N GLN A 192 12.95 5.10 17.35
CA GLN A 192 14.20 5.54 18.00
C GLN A 192 15.36 5.88 17.05
N LEU A 193 15.24 5.60 15.74
CA LEU A 193 16.24 6.06 14.77
C LEU A 193 16.13 7.56 14.47
N GLN A 194 15.00 8.18 14.80
CA GLN A 194 14.80 9.62 14.63
C GLN A 194 15.27 10.38 15.85
N ASP A 195 15.84 11.56 15.60
CA ASP A 195 15.99 12.59 16.62
C ASP A 195 14.66 13.36 16.74
N TRP A 196 14.10 13.38 17.94
CA TRP A 196 12.80 13.98 18.24
C TRP A 196 12.91 15.36 18.90
N ASN A 197 14.13 15.90 19.02
CA ASN A 197 14.33 17.26 19.49
C ASN A 197 13.77 18.28 18.47
N GLU A 198 13.31 19.44 18.95
CA GLU A 198 12.73 20.48 18.09
C GLU A 198 13.73 21.06 17.08
N ASP A 199 15.02 21.00 17.37
CA ASP A 199 16.13 21.45 16.53
C ASP A 199 16.78 20.33 15.71
N ALA A 200 16.19 19.12 15.72
CA ALA A 200 16.66 17.99 14.93
C ALA A 200 16.64 18.30 13.43
N GLU A 201 17.62 17.75 12.71
CA GLU A 201 17.65 17.85 11.26
C GLU A 201 16.51 17.05 10.64
N LYS A 202 15.69 17.71 9.81
CA LYS A 202 14.57 17.07 9.12
C LYS A 202 15.07 16.04 8.11
N ILE A 203 14.54 14.82 8.17
CA ILE A 203 14.78 13.83 7.12
C ILE A 203 14.20 14.30 5.78
N VAL A 204 14.74 13.77 4.68
CA VAL A 204 14.17 13.94 3.34
C VAL A 204 13.47 12.65 2.92
N ALA A 205 12.14 12.68 2.88
CA ALA A 205 11.33 11.68 2.20
C ALA A 205 11.22 12.07 0.70
N ARG A 206 11.14 11.07 -0.19
CA ARG A 206 11.02 11.30 -1.63
C ARG A 206 9.77 10.62 -2.18
N THR A 207 9.12 11.27 -3.13
CA THR A 207 7.95 10.78 -3.87
C THR A 207 8.01 11.23 -5.33
N THR A 208 7.18 10.67 -6.19
CA THR A 208 6.97 11.19 -7.56
C THR A 208 5.73 12.09 -7.61
N SER A 209 5.61 12.91 -8.66
CA SER A 209 4.58 13.96 -8.78
C SER A 209 3.18 13.45 -9.15
N GLN A 210 2.98 12.14 -9.33
CA GLN A 210 1.63 11.61 -9.46
C GLN A 210 0.84 11.81 -8.16
N GLU A 211 -0.35 12.41 -8.23
CA GLU A 211 -1.15 12.79 -7.06
C GLU A 211 -1.33 11.64 -6.05
N ARG A 212 -1.61 10.42 -6.52
CA ARG A 212 -1.74 9.23 -5.67
C ARG A 212 -0.45 8.82 -4.95
N ILE A 213 0.71 9.08 -5.54
CA ILE A 213 2.02 8.74 -4.95
C ILE A 213 2.40 9.82 -3.95
N THR A 214 2.26 11.10 -4.31
CA THR A 214 2.42 12.22 -3.37
C THR A 214 1.52 12.07 -2.14
N SER A 215 0.21 11.88 -2.35
CA SER A 215 -0.74 11.70 -1.25
C SER A 215 -0.37 10.50 -0.38
N SER A 216 0.13 9.41 -0.98
CA SER A 216 0.58 8.23 -0.24
C SER A 216 1.75 8.55 0.69
N ALA A 217 2.71 9.36 0.23
CA ALA A 217 3.82 9.82 1.05
C ALA A 217 3.34 10.72 2.20
N GLU A 218 2.41 11.64 1.94
CA GLU A 218 1.83 12.51 2.97
C GLU A 218 1.05 11.72 4.03
N TYR A 219 0.21 10.75 3.65
CA TYR A 219 -0.49 9.89 4.62
C TYR A 219 0.49 9.04 5.42
N PHE A 220 1.56 8.53 4.80
CA PHE A 220 2.61 7.81 5.50
C PHE A 220 3.33 8.71 6.52
N LEU A 221 3.73 9.92 6.14
CA LEU A 221 4.38 10.87 7.02
C LEU A 221 3.45 11.30 8.16
N ALA A 222 2.16 11.51 7.87
CA ALA A 222 1.15 11.79 8.88
C ALA A 222 1.00 10.65 9.89
N GLY A 223 1.04 9.39 9.43
CA GLY A 223 1.02 8.23 10.31
C GLY A 223 2.30 8.05 11.13
N PHE A 224 3.46 8.46 10.60
CA PHE A 224 4.74 8.32 11.28
C PHE A 224 5.04 9.45 12.27
N TYR A 225 4.75 10.70 11.90
CA TYR A 225 5.09 11.91 12.67
C TYR A 225 3.91 12.61 13.34
N GLY A 226 2.69 12.43 12.82
CA GLY A 226 1.51 13.23 13.17
C GLY A 226 1.10 14.23 12.07
N LEU A 227 0.01 14.96 12.29
CA LEU A 227 -0.53 15.93 11.31
C LEU A 227 0.41 17.13 11.07
N ASP A 228 1.34 17.36 11.99
CA ASP A 228 2.40 18.37 11.97
C ASP A 228 3.71 17.84 11.34
N TRP A 229 3.65 16.79 10.53
CA TRP A 229 4.83 16.18 9.92
C TRP A 229 5.67 17.16 9.09
N TYR A 230 5.06 18.21 8.53
CA TYR A 230 5.76 19.27 7.78
C TYR A 230 6.84 19.98 8.61
N ASP A 231 6.70 19.99 9.94
CA ASP A 231 7.70 20.53 10.87
C ASP A 231 8.83 19.54 11.17
N LYS A 232 8.66 18.26 10.82
CA LYS A 232 9.57 17.15 11.20
C LYS A 232 10.28 16.49 10.01
N ALA A 233 9.75 16.65 8.80
CA ALA A 233 10.33 16.07 7.59
C ALA A 233 10.17 17.00 6.38
N ASN A 234 11.09 16.87 5.43
CA ASN A 234 10.98 17.43 4.10
C ASN A 234 10.44 16.37 3.14
N LEU A 235 9.54 16.75 2.23
CA LEU A 235 9.05 15.90 1.15
C LEU A 235 9.55 16.43 -0.20
N GLU A 236 10.50 15.74 -0.79
CA GLU A 236 10.97 15.99 -2.15
C GLU A 236 10.03 15.32 -3.15
N ILE A 237 9.40 16.12 -4.01
CA ILE A 237 8.53 15.65 -5.08
C ILE A 237 9.32 15.69 -6.39
N ILE A 238 9.64 14.50 -6.91
CA ILE A 238 10.33 14.32 -8.18
C ILE A 238 9.29 14.39 -9.31
N ILE A 239 9.58 15.18 -10.34
CA ILE A 239 8.65 15.37 -11.46
C ILE A 239 8.63 14.09 -12.30
N GLU A 240 7.44 13.51 -12.40
CA GLU A 240 7.17 12.34 -13.22
C GLU A 240 6.59 12.78 -14.56
N SER A 241 7.49 13.11 -15.49
CA SER A 241 7.14 13.53 -16.85
C SER A 241 8.32 13.33 -17.79
N ASN A 242 8.03 13.21 -19.08
CA ASN A 242 9.03 13.24 -20.14
C ASN A 242 10.05 14.38 -19.94
N GLY A 243 11.33 14.04 -20.04
CA GLY A 243 12.46 14.99 -19.91
C GLY A 243 13.00 15.16 -18.49
N TYR A 244 12.40 14.52 -17.48
CA TYR A 244 12.89 14.53 -16.10
C TYR A 244 13.47 13.16 -15.72
N ASN A 245 14.62 13.16 -15.06
CA ASN A 245 15.24 11.95 -14.54
C ASN A 245 14.62 11.62 -13.18
N ASP A 246 13.96 10.48 -13.08
CA ASP A 246 13.33 9.99 -11.86
C ASP A 246 13.71 8.53 -11.61
N THR A 247 14.42 8.25 -10.52
CA THR A 247 14.82 6.89 -10.15
C THR A 247 13.68 6.07 -9.55
N LEU A 248 12.59 6.71 -9.14
CA LEU A 248 11.38 6.06 -8.63
C LEU A 248 10.38 5.73 -9.76
N ALA A 249 10.42 6.48 -10.86
CA ALA A 249 9.59 6.25 -12.05
C ALA A 249 10.37 6.48 -13.37
N PRO A 250 11.38 5.62 -13.68
CA PRO A 250 12.32 5.86 -14.77
C PRO A 250 11.73 5.66 -16.18
N TYR A 251 10.47 5.24 -16.30
CA TYR A 251 9.87 4.85 -17.58
C TYR A 251 9.58 6.04 -18.50
N GLU A 252 9.47 7.25 -17.95
CA GLU A 252 9.30 8.48 -18.73
C GLU A 252 10.58 8.92 -19.47
N HIS A 253 11.75 8.35 -19.13
CA HIS A 253 13.04 8.72 -19.71
C HIS A 253 13.83 7.56 -20.33
N CYS A 254 13.28 6.35 -20.31
CA CYS A 254 13.85 5.21 -21.03
C CYS A 254 13.05 5.00 -22.33
N PRO A 255 13.40 5.65 -23.45
CA PRO A 255 12.71 5.43 -24.72
C PRO A 255 12.92 3.97 -25.14
N LEU A 256 11.89 3.16 -24.95
CA LEU A 256 11.82 1.78 -25.39
C LEU A 256 11.68 1.81 -26.92
N THR A 257 12.79 2.03 -27.63
CA THR A 257 12.83 1.98 -29.10
C THR A 257 12.55 0.56 -29.61
N ASP A 258 12.07 0.41 -30.84
CA ASP A 258 11.59 -0.83 -31.48
C ASP A 258 12.53 -2.06 -31.41
N LYS A 259 13.82 -1.90 -31.07
CA LYS A 259 14.74 -3.03 -30.81
C LYS A 259 14.67 -3.58 -29.38
N THR A 260 13.88 -2.93 -28.55
CA THR A 260 13.60 -3.25 -27.15
C THR A 260 12.09 -3.33 -26.89
N GLU A 261 11.31 -3.62 -27.93
CA GLU A 261 9.85 -3.81 -27.96
C GLU A 261 9.39 -5.03 -27.12
N ALA A 262 9.75 -5.02 -25.85
CA ALA A 262 9.07 -5.73 -24.79
C ALA A 262 8.30 -4.70 -23.95
N THR A 263 7.63 -3.75 -24.61
CA THR A 263 6.50 -3.06 -24.02
C THR A 263 5.37 -4.07 -23.88
N ALA A 264 5.39 -4.84 -22.79
CA ALA A 264 4.19 -5.35 -22.11
C ALA A 264 3.10 -6.01 -23.01
N SER A 265 3.50 -6.68 -24.09
CA SER A 265 2.61 -7.42 -24.98
C SER A 265 3.38 -8.52 -25.69
N ILE A 266 4.16 -9.30 -24.96
CA ILE A 266 4.09 -10.72 -25.28
C ILE A 266 2.68 -11.06 -24.77
N PRO A 267 1.66 -11.28 -25.63
CA PRO A 267 0.41 -11.87 -25.15
C PRO A 267 0.83 -13.09 -24.34
N ALA A 268 0.23 -13.39 -23.20
CA ALA A 268 0.65 -14.50 -22.33
C ALA A 268 0.59 -15.89 -23.00
N ASP A 269 1.21 -16.10 -24.14
CA ASP A 269 1.06 -17.17 -25.12
C ASP A 269 -0.39 -17.65 -25.27
N GLY A 270 -1.35 -16.70 -25.37
CA GLY A 270 -2.80 -17.00 -25.46
C GLY A 270 -3.44 -17.48 -24.15
N PHE A 271 -2.76 -17.33 -23.01
CA PHE A 271 -3.24 -17.75 -21.69
C PHE A 271 -4.48 -16.99 -21.26
N LEU A 272 -4.58 -15.69 -21.57
CA LEU A 272 -5.78 -14.89 -21.29
C LEU A 272 -7.03 -15.54 -21.90
N GLU A 273 -6.96 -15.86 -23.19
CA GLU A 273 -8.04 -16.53 -23.91
C GLU A 273 -8.30 -17.93 -23.33
N LYS A 274 -7.25 -18.65 -22.96
CA LYS A 274 -7.34 -20.00 -22.41
C LYS A 274 -8.07 -20.04 -21.06
N TYR A 275 -7.66 -19.22 -20.09
CA TYR A 275 -8.23 -19.27 -18.74
C TYR A 275 -9.64 -18.68 -18.70
N THR A 276 -9.88 -17.59 -19.44
CA THR A 276 -11.19 -16.92 -19.44
C THR A 276 -12.25 -17.66 -20.24
N LYS A 277 -11.88 -18.63 -21.09
CA LYS A 277 -12.79 -19.31 -22.03
C LYS A 277 -14.09 -19.80 -21.38
N LYS A 278 -13.99 -20.47 -20.23
CA LYS A 278 -15.16 -21.02 -19.52
C LYS A 278 -16.06 -19.91 -18.97
N ALA A 279 -15.48 -18.85 -18.40
CA ALA A 279 -16.22 -17.68 -17.94
C ALA A 279 -16.93 -16.97 -19.10
N VAL A 280 -16.24 -16.77 -20.23
CA VAL A 280 -16.82 -16.21 -21.47
C VAL A 280 -18.05 -17.02 -21.90
N GLU A 281 -17.92 -18.35 -22.02
CA GLU A 281 -19.03 -19.22 -22.42
C GLU A 281 -20.18 -19.24 -21.40
N ARG A 282 -19.88 -19.17 -20.10
CA ARG A 282 -20.86 -19.17 -19.01
C ARG A 282 -21.65 -17.85 -18.95
N LEU A 283 -20.96 -16.72 -18.94
CA LEU A 283 -21.58 -15.41 -18.75
C LEU A 283 -22.32 -14.92 -20.00
N ASN A 284 -21.84 -15.25 -21.21
CA ASN A 284 -22.57 -14.93 -22.44
C ASN A 284 -23.93 -15.63 -22.58
N LYS A 285 -24.16 -16.75 -21.88
CA LYS A 285 -25.49 -17.40 -21.84
C LYS A 285 -26.51 -16.62 -21.01
N GLN A 286 -26.04 -15.67 -20.21
CA GLN A 286 -26.82 -14.94 -19.21
C GLN A 286 -27.04 -13.47 -19.61
N ILE A 287 -26.62 -13.07 -20.81
CA ILE A 287 -26.78 -11.71 -21.33
C ILE A 287 -27.20 -11.73 -22.81
N LYS A 288 -28.06 -10.80 -23.20
CA LYS A 288 -28.42 -10.54 -24.60
C LYS A 288 -28.28 -9.05 -24.91
N GLY A 289 -27.74 -8.71 -26.08
CA GLY A 289 -27.48 -7.32 -26.51
C GLY A 289 -26.02 -6.88 -26.33
N LEU A 290 -25.22 -7.64 -25.57
CA LEU A 290 -23.79 -7.44 -25.38
C LEU A 290 -23.08 -8.80 -25.40
N THR A 291 -21.88 -8.86 -25.98
CA THR A 291 -21.06 -10.08 -26.04
C THR A 291 -19.75 -9.86 -25.29
N PHE A 292 -19.49 -10.66 -24.28
CA PHE A 292 -18.23 -10.66 -23.54
C PHE A 292 -17.15 -11.45 -24.26
N ASN A 293 -15.92 -10.96 -24.19
CA ASN A 293 -14.71 -11.67 -24.63
C ASN A 293 -13.71 -11.83 -23.47
N ALA A 294 -12.54 -12.40 -23.75
CA ALA A 294 -11.51 -12.63 -22.73
C ALA A 294 -11.10 -11.35 -21.97
N LYS A 295 -10.96 -10.23 -22.69
CA LYS A 295 -10.66 -8.93 -22.09
C LYS A 295 -11.81 -8.43 -21.20
N SER A 296 -13.06 -8.64 -21.61
CA SER A 296 -14.22 -8.31 -20.77
C SER A 296 -14.17 -9.04 -19.42
N ILE A 297 -13.86 -10.35 -19.44
CA ILE A 297 -13.75 -11.18 -18.23
C ILE A 297 -12.63 -10.67 -17.31
N HIS A 298 -11.44 -10.44 -17.85
CA HIS A 298 -10.32 -9.87 -17.08
C HIS A 298 -10.71 -8.53 -16.45
N GLN A 299 -11.35 -7.63 -17.20
CA GLN A 299 -11.79 -6.33 -16.67
C GLN A 299 -12.92 -6.45 -15.64
N MET A 300 -13.74 -7.50 -15.67
CA MET A 300 -14.71 -7.78 -14.62
C MET A 300 -14.03 -8.26 -13.33
N GLN A 301 -12.94 -9.02 -13.43
CA GLN A 301 -12.10 -9.37 -12.27
C GLN A 301 -11.41 -8.11 -11.71
N GLU A 302 -10.92 -7.20 -12.57
CA GLU A 302 -10.43 -5.89 -12.15
C GLU A 302 -11.52 -5.07 -11.45
N LEU A 303 -12.76 -5.06 -11.97
CA LEU A 303 -13.90 -4.39 -11.33
C LEU A 303 -14.13 -4.91 -9.92
N CYS A 304 -14.07 -6.23 -9.70
CA CYS A 304 -14.14 -6.79 -8.36
C CYS A 304 -13.10 -6.18 -7.41
N ALA A 305 -11.84 -6.11 -7.84
CA ALA A 305 -10.77 -5.54 -7.02
C ALA A 305 -10.96 -4.04 -6.77
N TYR A 306 -11.26 -3.25 -7.81
CA TYR A 306 -11.46 -1.79 -7.67
C TYR A 306 -12.70 -1.45 -6.84
N GLU A 307 -13.83 -2.11 -7.08
CA GLU A 307 -15.05 -1.90 -6.32
C GLU A 307 -14.89 -2.34 -4.86
N THR A 308 -14.20 -3.44 -4.57
CA THR A 308 -13.92 -3.82 -3.18
C THR A 308 -13.05 -2.76 -2.49
N ASN A 309 -11.95 -2.34 -3.15
CA ASN A 309 -11.03 -1.35 -2.60
C ASN A 309 -11.63 0.06 -2.45
N ASN A 310 -12.68 0.37 -3.20
CA ASN A 310 -13.29 1.70 -3.21
C ASN A 310 -14.64 1.78 -2.50
N ASN A 311 -15.52 0.83 -2.82
CA ASN A 311 -16.91 0.79 -2.35
C ASN A 311 -17.08 -0.15 -1.16
N GLY A 312 -16.06 -0.95 -0.84
CA GLY A 312 -16.10 -1.96 0.22
C GLY A 312 -16.77 -3.27 -0.19
N PHE A 313 -17.26 -3.40 -1.42
CA PHE A 313 -17.94 -4.60 -1.93
C PHE A 313 -18.04 -4.58 -3.46
N SER A 314 -18.06 -5.77 -4.07
CA SER A 314 -18.37 -5.94 -5.49
C SER A 314 -19.11 -7.24 -5.78
N HIS A 315 -20.19 -7.16 -6.55
CA HIS A 315 -20.89 -8.34 -7.07
C HIS A 315 -20.06 -9.13 -8.09
N PHE A 316 -19.11 -8.49 -8.77
CA PHE A 316 -18.27 -9.18 -9.76
C PHE A 316 -17.41 -10.27 -9.12
N CYS A 317 -17.08 -10.16 -7.83
CA CYS A 317 -16.20 -11.11 -7.17
C CYS A 317 -16.75 -12.55 -7.17
N GLY A 318 -18.07 -12.68 -7.00
CA GLY A 318 -18.76 -13.97 -6.96
C GLY A 318 -19.06 -14.60 -8.31
N LEU A 319 -18.71 -13.94 -9.43
CA LEU A 319 -18.96 -14.46 -10.78
C LEU A 319 -17.96 -15.53 -11.21
N PHE A 320 -16.79 -15.58 -10.56
CA PHE A 320 -15.64 -16.36 -11.00
C PHE A 320 -15.37 -17.53 -10.07
N THR A 321 -14.98 -18.67 -10.64
CA THR A 321 -14.58 -19.86 -9.89
C THR A 321 -13.22 -19.65 -9.23
N GLN A 322 -12.87 -20.49 -8.25
CA GLN A 322 -11.59 -20.40 -7.54
C GLN A 322 -10.42 -20.50 -8.53
N GLN A 323 -10.46 -21.46 -9.45
CA GLN A 323 -9.44 -21.60 -10.50
C GLN A 323 -9.35 -20.37 -11.42
N GLU A 324 -10.46 -19.67 -11.68
CA GLU A 324 -10.47 -18.47 -12.53
C GLU A 324 -9.80 -17.28 -11.81
N TRP A 325 -9.86 -17.24 -10.47
CA TRP A 325 -9.12 -16.29 -9.63
C TRP A 325 -7.63 -16.62 -9.56
N GLU A 326 -7.27 -17.89 -9.37
CA GLU A 326 -5.86 -18.34 -9.38
C GLU A 326 -5.20 -18.09 -10.74
N ASP A 327 -5.91 -18.34 -11.84
CA ASP A 327 -5.41 -18.05 -13.18
C ASP A 327 -5.29 -16.54 -13.43
N TYR A 328 -6.17 -15.71 -12.87
CA TYR A 328 -6.07 -14.25 -12.93
C TYR A 328 -4.84 -13.73 -12.15
N GLU A 329 -4.60 -14.23 -10.94
CA GLU A 329 -3.39 -13.95 -10.17
C GLU A 329 -2.13 -14.30 -10.97
N TYR A 330 -2.11 -15.50 -11.55
CA TYR A 330 -0.99 -15.96 -12.36
C TYR A 330 -0.80 -15.13 -13.63
N TYR A 331 -1.88 -14.78 -14.34
CA TYR A 331 -1.84 -13.93 -15.52
C TYR A 331 -1.24 -12.55 -15.20
N ASN A 332 -1.64 -11.95 -14.08
CA ASN A 332 -1.09 -10.66 -13.63
C ASN A 332 0.40 -10.79 -13.28
N SER A 333 0.77 -11.82 -12.51
CA SER A 333 2.17 -12.09 -12.15
C SER A 333 3.05 -12.30 -13.40
N TRP A 334 2.58 -13.08 -14.37
CA TRP A 334 3.28 -13.30 -15.64
C TRP A 334 3.44 -12.00 -16.43
N THR A 335 2.38 -11.19 -16.49
CA THR A 335 2.40 -9.90 -17.21
C THR A 335 3.47 -8.99 -16.60
N TRP A 336 3.44 -8.77 -15.29
CA TRP A 336 4.41 -7.94 -14.58
C TRP A 336 5.84 -8.48 -14.68
N TYR A 337 6.02 -9.80 -14.62
CA TYR A 337 7.34 -10.43 -14.74
C TYR A 337 8.00 -10.11 -16.07
N ASN A 338 7.24 -10.20 -17.16
CA ASN A 338 7.74 -9.98 -18.52
C ASN A 338 7.79 -8.50 -18.92
N SER A 339 6.99 -7.62 -18.30
CA SER A 339 7.00 -6.19 -18.63
C SER A 339 7.98 -5.38 -17.79
N ASN A 340 8.11 -5.68 -16.49
CA ASN A 340 8.79 -4.80 -15.52
C ASN A 340 9.84 -5.51 -14.66
N MET A 341 10.03 -6.83 -14.80
CA MET A 341 10.95 -7.62 -13.95
C MET A 341 12.00 -8.37 -14.79
N PHE A 342 12.44 -9.55 -14.35
CA PHE A 342 13.53 -10.30 -14.97
C PHE A 342 13.20 -10.88 -16.35
N GLY A 343 11.92 -11.01 -16.70
CA GLY A 343 11.51 -11.38 -18.06
C GLY A 343 11.60 -10.23 -19.05
N SER A 344 11.63 -8.98 -18.57
CA SER A 344 11.80 -7.80 -19.41
C SER A 344 13.27 -7.62 -19.81
N PRO A 345 13.58 -7.45 -21.11
CA PRO A 345 14.92 -7.12 -21.60
C PRO A 345 15.53 -5.89 -20.90
N ASN A 346 14.69 -4.92 -20.52
CA ASN A 346 15.12 -3.66 -19.92
C ASN A 346 14.82 -3.57 -18.41
N GLY A 347 14.13 -4.54 -17.80
CA GLY A 347 13.68 -4.44 -16.41
C GLY A 347 14.81 -4.16 -15.40
N ARG A 348 15.99 -4.75 -15.60
CA ARG A 348 17.18 -4.45 -14.75
C ARG A 348 17.70 -3.03 -14.92
N ALA A 349 17.69 -2.51 -16.15
CA ALA A 349 18.15 -1.15 -16.43
C ALA A 349 17.23 -0.11 -15.76
N MET A 350 15.92 -0.36 -15.77
CA MET A 350 14.94 0.47 -15.10
C MET A 350 15.22 0.62 -13.60
N GLY A 351 15.58 -0.47 -12.91
CA GLY A 351 15.88 -0.42 -11.47
C GLY A 351 17.26 0.12 -11.10
N ALA A 352 18.17 0.29 -12.07
CA ALA A 352 19.58 0.56 -11.77
C ALA A 352 19.81 1.91 -11.08
N GLY A 353 19.06 2.95 -11.47
CA GLY A 353 19.19 4.28 -10.88
C GLY A 353 18.93 4.28 -9.36
N TRP A 354 17.84 3.64 -8.95
CA TRP A 354 17.50 3.52 -7.52
C TRP A 354 18.54 2.71 -6.74
N VAL A 355 19.08 1.63 -7.33
CA VAL A 355 20.11 0.81 -6.68
C VAL A 355 21.41 1.60 -6.48
N GLU A 356 21.82 2.43 -7.44
CA GLU A 356 23.01 3.27 -7.29
C GLU A 356 22.83 4.36 -6.23
N GLU A 357 21.62 4.91 -6.09
CA GLU A 357 21.31 5.81 -4.97
C GLU A 357 21.33 5.08 -3.62
N PHE A 358 20.75 3.87 -3.54
CA PHE A 358 20.72 3.08 -2.32
C PHE A 358 22.12 2.73 -1.83
N LYS A 359 23.05 2.35 -2.73
CA LYS A 359 24.44 2.01 -2.39
C LYS A 359 25.25 3.19 -1.84
N GLN A 360 24.83 4.42 -2.10
CA GLN A 360 25.53 5.64 -1.66
C GLN A 360 25.06 6.15 -0.30
N ARG A 361 23.99 5.56 0.25
CA ARG A 361 23.44 5.88 1.56
C ARG A 361 23.89 4.87 2.59
#